data_AF-A0A286P3V4-F1
#
_entry.id   AF-A0A286P3V4-F1
#
_cell.length_a   1.000
_cell.length_b   1.000
_cell.length_c   1.000
_cell.angle_alpha   90.00
_cell.angle_beta   90.00
_cell.angle_gamma   90.00
#
_symmetry.space_group_name_H-M   'P 1'
#
loop_
_entity.id
_entity.type
_entity.pdbx_description
1 polymer ?
#
loop_
_entity_poly.entity_id
_entity_poly.type
_entity_poly.pdbx_seq_one_letter_code
_entity_poly.pdbx_strand_id
1 'polypeptide(L)'
;MCPFGLNSSFSGLRTRSAVFFLSLCCASVFGSSLAHAQAPRQDAAAQALRKAQGMLRQLSQEKAALETERSALLEHVKKLEEQVRRLEGFENLVQQQKRSLDNLRAGNESLQGRIHQDSERIHGLNERLRAAIGELKKYRQDNELLVSAVAERSRWIKECTEKNEGLYRANRELLTKYRGKGFWEALTEGEPFTQISSVRAENEAQAFQFKLEDLQVTPWQEAGENASEPSPAGGSYEVDPDEEEDEQ
;
A
#
# COMPACT_ATOMS: atom_id res chain seq x y z
N MET A 1 -20.76 0.76 3.97
CA MET A 1 -22.09 0.21 4.32
C MET A 1 -23.06 0.53 3.20
N CYS A 2 -23.60 -0.52 2.57
CA CYS A 2 -24.79 -0.62 1.69
C CYS A 2 -24.56 -1.79 0.72
N PRO A 3 -25.28 -2.93 0.85
CA PRO A 3 -25.34 -3.95 -0.18
C PRO A 3 -26.62 -3.79 -1.00
N PHE A 4 -26.50 -3.58 -2.31
CA PHE A 4 -27.60 -3.70 -3.27
C PHE A 4 -27.50 -5.10 -3.91
N GLY A 5 -28.35 -6.02 -3.44
CA GLY A 5 -28.60 -7.31 -4.10
C GLY A 5 -29.96 -7.26 -4.79
N LEU A 6 -29.96 -7.26 -6.12
CA LEU A 6 -31.15 -7.37 -6.97
C LEU A 6 -30.95 -8.54 -7.94
N ASN A 7 -31.97 -9.41 -7.98
CA ASN A 7 -32.59 -10.03 -9.16
C ASN A 7 -31.70 -10.90 -10.10
N SER A 8 -32.16 -11.94 -10.77
CA SER A 8 -33.49 -12.55 -10.96
C SER A 8 -33.23 -13.83 -11.77
N SER A 9 -33.80 -14.95 -11.36
CA SER A 9 -33.79 -16.18 -12.14
C SER A 9 -34.93 -16.15 -13.16
N PHE A 10 -34.62 -16.10 -14.45
CA PHE A 10 -35.57 -16.31 -15.55
C PHE A 10 -34.97 -17.37 -16.49
N SER A 11 -35.55 -18.57 -16.44
CA SER A 11 -35.34 -19.67 -17.40
C SER A 11 -36.68 -20.41 -17.42
N GLY A 12 -37.49 -20.39 -18.46
CA GLY A 12 -37.16 -20.60 -19.86
C GLY A 12 -37.63 -22.01 -20.27
N LEU A 13 -38.93 -22.28 -20.16
CA LEU A 13 -39.54 -23.56 -20.57
C LEU A 13 -40.01 -23.45 -22.02
N ARG A 14 -39.41 -24.20 -22.95
CA ARG A 14 -40.02 -24.50 -24.24
C ARG A 14 -39.52 -25.82 -24.86
N THR A 15 -40.52 -26.50 -25.42
CA THR A 15 -40.53 -27.50 -26.51
C THR A 15 -39.91 -28.88 -26.29
N ARG A 16 -40.77 -29.91 -26.30
CA ARG A 16 -40.63 -31.12 -27.14
C ARG A 16 -42.01 -31.64 -27.57
N SER A 17 -42.33 -31.51 -28.86
CA SER A 17 -43.40 -32.26 -29.54
C SER A 17 -42.80 -33.54 -30.11
N ALA A 18 -43.42 -34.68 -29.81
CA ALA A 18 -43.01 -36.00 -30.27
C ALA A 18 -43.81 -36.43 -31.50
N VAL A 19 -43.09 -36.98 -32.47
CA VAL A 19 -43.57 -37.60 -33.71
C VAL A 19 -43.54 -39.12 -33.52
N PHE A 20 -44.62 -39.82 -33.88
CA PHE A 20 -44.69 -41.28 -34.10
C PHE A 20 -45.77 -41.51 -35.19
N PHE A 21 -45.45 -41.76 -36.46
CA PHE A 21 -45.11 -43.03 -37.14
C PHE A 21 -46.16 -44.18 -37.05
N LEU A 22 -46.96 -44.30 -38.13
CA LEU A 22 -47.07 -45.43 -39.08
C LEU A 22 -47.72 -46.78 -38.66
N SER A 23 -48.82 -47.16 -39.34
CA SER A 23 -49.28 -48.55 -39.60
C SER A 23 -50.53 -48.52 -40.51
N LEU A 24 -50.52 -48.90 -41.80
CA LEU A 24 -50.42 -50.21 -42.47
C LEU A 24 -51.74 -51.02 -42.56
N CYS A 25 -52.02 -51.50 -43.79
CA CYS A 25 -52.98 -52.54 -44.23
C CYS A 25 -54.48 -52.20 -44.23
N CYS A 26 -55.35 -52.73 -45.10
CA CYS A 26 -55.33 -53.39 -46.42
C CYS A 26 -56.74 -54.02 -46.56
N ALA A 27 -57.32 -53.98 -47.76
CA ALA A 27 -58.50 -54.77 -48.20
C ALA A 27 -59.84 -54.44 -47.47
N SER A 28 -61.04 -54.56 -48.03
CA SER A 28 -61.56 -55.33 -49.17
C SER A 28 -63.03 -54.86 -49.40
N VAL A 29 -63.48 -54.55 -50.62
CA VAL A 29 -64.19 -55.41 -51.61
C VAL A 29 -65.71 -55.13 -51.67
N PHE A 30 -66.26 -55.25 -52.88
CA PHE A 30 -67.67 -55.34 -53.34
C PHE A 30 -68.42 -54.01 -53.50
N GLY A 31 -69.05 -53.67 -54.63
CA GLY A 31 -69.34 -54.43 -55.86
C GLY A 31 -70.79 -54.15 -56.30
N SER A 32 -70.99 -53.85 -57.59
CA SER A 32 -72.18 -54.07 -58.46
C SER A 32 -72.28 -52.95 -59.50
N SER A 33 -71.98 -53.18 -60.79
CA SER A 33 -72.84 -53.74 -61.87
C SER A 33 -73.27 -52.62 -62.83
N LEU A 34 -72.64 -52.53 -64.02
CA LEU A 34 -73.11 -53.03 -65.32
C LEU A 34 -74.24 -52.22 -65.98
N ALA A 35 -73.88 -51.39 -66.96
CA ALA A 35 -74.64 -51.20 -68.21
C ALA A 35 -73.75 -50.53 -69.27
N HIS A 36 -73.26 -51.33 -70.22
CA HIS A 36 -72.65 -50.86 -71.46
C HIS A 36 -73.77 -50.45 -72.44
N ALA A 37 -73.81 -49.18 -72.82
CA ALA A 37 -74.58 -48.70 -73.97
C ALA A 37 -73.62 -48.36 -75.11
N GLN A 38 -73.91 -48.92 -76.29
CA GLN A 38 -73.11 -48.84 -77.51
C GLN A 38 -73.57 -47.65 -78.38
N ALA A 39 -72.58 -46.86 -78.83
CA ALA A 39 -72.57 -45.88 -79.94
C ALA A 39 -73.26 -44.51 -79.70
N PRO A 40 -72.66 -43.37 -80.15
CA PRO A 40 -71.62 -43.24 -81.18
C PRO A 40 -70.21 -43.03 -80.60
N ARG A 41 -69.24 -43.85 -81.01
CA ARG A 41 -67.85 -43.85 -80.50
C ARG A 41 -67.00 -42.63 -80.92
N GLN A 42 -67.56 -41.64 -81.62
CA GLN A 42 -66.81 -40.45 -82.05
C GLN A 42 -67.00 -39.24 -81.12
N ASP A 43 -68.19 -39.00 -80.56
CA ASP A 43 -68.45 -37.81 -79.73
C ASP A 43 -67.95 -37.95 -78.29
N ALA A 44 -68.06 -39.13 -77.67
CA ALA A 44 -67.53 -39.40 -76.33
C ALA A 44 -65.99 -39.38 -76.30
N ALA A 45 -65.35 -39.88 -77.36
CA ALA A 45 -63.90 -39.83 -77.53
C ALA A 45 -63.40 -38.39 -77.76
N ALA A 46 -64.12 -37.59 -78.55
CA ALA A 46 -63.83 -36.16 -78.75
C ALA A 46 -64.02 -35.34 -77.47
N GLN A 47 -65.04 -35.63 -76.65
CA GLN A 47 -65.28 -34.96 -75.37
C GLN A 47 -64.22 -35.33 -74.32
N ALA A 48 -63.78 -36.59 -74.28
CA ALA A 48 -62.68 -37.04 -73.42
C ALA A 48 -61.33 -36.38 -73.82
N LEU A 49 -61.05 -36.24 -75.12
CA LEU A 49 -59.88 -35.52 -75.62
C LEU A 49 -59.88 -34.04 -75.24
N ARG A 50 -61.03 -33.35 -75.31
CA ARG A 50 -61.16 -31.95 -74.86
C ARG A 50 -60.90 -31.79 -73.37
N LYS A 51 -61.40 -32.73 -72.53
CA LYS A 51 -61.12 -32.75 -71.08
C LYS A 51 -59.64 -32.99 -70.80
N ALA A 52 -59.02 -33.94 -71.50
CA ALA A 52 -57.58 -34.22 -71.37
C ALA A 52 -56.72 -33.01 -71.80
N GLN A 53 -57.07 -32.34 -72.90
CA GLN A 53 -56.39 -31.11 -73.32
C GLN A 53 -56.57 -29.95 -72.34
N GLY A 54 -57.73 -29.82 -71.70
CA GLY A 54 -57.97 -28.86 -70.62
C GLY A 54 -57.10 -29.13 -69.38
N MET A 55 -57.02 -30.41 -68.98
CA MET A 55 -56.20 -30.85 -67.85
C MET A 55 -54.70 -30.66 -68.13
N LEU A 56 -54.21 -30.94 -69.34
CA LEU A 56 -52.82 -30.66 -69.72
C LEU A 56 -52.46 -29.17 -69.64
N ARG A 57 -53.40 -28.29 -70.01
CA ARG A 57 -53.20 -26.84 -69.86
C ARG A 57 -53.15 -26.44 -68.38
N GLN A 58 -54.04 -26.96 -67.54
CA GLN A 58 -54.01 -26.72 -66.09
C GLN A 58 -52.71 -27.21 -65.46
N LEU A 59 -52.30 -28.45 -65.76
CA LEU A 59 -51.02 -29.00 -65.29
C LEU A 59 -49.81 -28.20 -65.80
N SER A 60 -49.87 -27.65 -67.01
CA SER A 60 -48.79 -26.78 -67.53
C SER A 60 -48.73 -25.43 -66.79
N GLN A 61 -49.88 -24.87 -66.41
CA GLN A 61 -49.97 -23.63 -65.63
C GLN A 61 -49.51 -23.85 -64.19
N GLU A 62 -49.94 -24.95 -63.57
CA GLU A 62 -49.49 -25.35 -62.23
C GLU A 62 -48.00 -25.65 -62.21
N LYS A 63 -47.47 -26.35 -63.22
CA LYS A 63 -46.04 -26.58 -63.35
C LYS A 63 -45.27 -25.27 -63.48
N ALA A 64 -45.74 -24.33 -64.30
CA ALA A 64 -45.12 -23.01 -64.43
C ALA A 64 -45.18 -22.23 -63.10
N ALA A 65 -46.31 -22.25 -62.39
CA ALA A 65 -46.46 -21.62 -61.08
C ALA A 65 -45.49 -22.24 -60.05
N LEU A 66 -45.43 -23.57 -59.96
CA LEU A 66 -44.51 -24.29 -59.08
C LEU A 66 -43.04 -24.04 -59.43
N GLU A 67 -42.70 -23.93 -60.71
CA GLU A 67 -41.34 -23.57 -61.15
C GLU A 67 -40.98 -22.14 -60.71
N THR A 68 -41.92 -21.19 -60.80
CA THR A 68 -41.71 -19.83 -60.28
C THR A 68 -41.57 -19.79 -58.76
N GLU A 69 -42.44 -20.47 -58.02
CA GLU A 69 -42.34 -20.57 -56.55
C GLU A 69 -41.05 -21.24 -56.11
N ARG A 70 -40.62 -22.31 -56.80
CA ARG A 70 -39.34 -22.97 -56.54
C ARG A 70 -38.18 -22.00 -56.75
N SER A 71 -38.18 -21.21 -57.82
CA SER A 71 -37.13 -20.22 -58.05
C SER A 71 -37.11 -19.13 -56.97
N ALA A 72 -38.28 -18.63 -56.55
CA ALA A 72 -38.39 -17.64 -55.47
C ALA A 72 -37.91 -18.19 -54.12
N LEU A 73 -38.30 -19.42 -53.76
CA LEU A 73 -37.84 -20.09 -52.54
C LEU A 73 -36.33 -20.30 -52.56
N LEU A 74 -35.74 -20.69 -53.69
CA LEU A 74 -34.29 -20.81 -53.83
C LEU A 74 -33.57 -19.48 -53.63
N GLU A 75 -34.14 -18.36 -54.11
CA GLU A 75 -33.59 -17.03 -53.83
C GLU A 75 -33.67 -16.67 -52.35
N HIS A 76 -34.78 -16.99 -51.68
CA HIS A 76 -34.92 -16.76 -50.23
C HIS A 76 -33.92 -17.59 -49.43
N VAL A 77 -33.71 -18.86 -49.77
CA VAL A 77 -32.70 -19.72 -49.13
C VAL A 77 -31.31 -19.11 -49.29
N LYS A 78 -30.92 -18.66 -50.49
CA LYS A 78 -29.64 -17.98 -50.71
C LYS A 78 -29.48 -16.71 -49.87
N LYS A 79 -30.54 -15.89 -49.77
CA LYS A 79 -30.53 -14.67 -48.94
C LYS A 79 -30.40 -15.00 -47.45
N LEU A 80 -31.08 -16.04 -46.96
CA LEU A 80 -30.99 -16.50 -45.58
C LEU A 80 -29.60 -17.07 -45.29
N GLU A 81 -29.02 -17.87 -46.19
CA GLU A 81 -27.66 -18.40 -46.07
C GLU A 81 -26.61 -17.28 -45.99
N GLU A 82 -26.75 -16.24 -46.84
CA GLU A 82 -25.91 -15.03 -46.79
C GLU A 82 -26.03 -14.29 -45.44
N GLN A 83 -27.25 -14.16 -44.91
CA GLN A 83 -27.49 -13.55 -43.61
C GLN A 83 -26.91 -14.38 -42.46
N VAL A 84 -27.03 -15.71 -42.49
CA VAL A 84 -26.43 -16.62 -41.51
C VAL A 84 -24.91 -16.46 -41.51
N ARG A 85 -24.27 -16.46 -42.68
CA ARG A 85 -22.81 -16.21 -42.78
C ARG A 85 -22.39 -14.87 -42.19
N ARG A 86 -23.17 -13.81 -42.38
CA ARG A 86 -22.90 -12.50 -41.78
C ARG A 86 -23.03 -12.54 -40.25
N LEU A 87 -24.07 -13.20 -39.74
CA LEU A 87 -24.28 -13.35 -38.30
C LEU A 87 -23.17 -14.18 -37.64
N GLU A 88 -22.71 -15.26 -38.26
CA GLU A 88 -21.56 -16.04 -37.81
C GLU A 88 -20.27 -15.18 -37.77
N GLY A 89 -20.08 -14.30 -38.77
CA GLY A 89 -18.99 -13.32 -38.76
C GLY A 89 -19.05 -12.37 -37.56
N PHE A 90 -20.23 -11.84 -37.24
CA PHE A 90 -20.42 -10.98 -36.07
C PHE A 90 -20.24 -11.74 -34.76
N GLU A 91 -20.67 -13.00 -34.67
CA GLU A 91 -20.48 -13.82 -33.48
C GLU A 91 -18.98 -13.99 -33.16
N ASN A 92 -18.15 -14.27 -34.16
CA ASN A 92 -16.70 -14.36 -34.00
C ASN A 92 -16.08 -13.04 -33.50
N LEU A 93 -16.53 -11.90 -34.02
CA LEU A 93 -16.07 -10.58 -33.57
C LEU A 93 -16.47 -10.31 -32.12
N VAL A 94 -17.70 -10.65 -31.73
CA VAL A 94 -18.18 -10.50 -30.35
C VAL A 94 -17.36 -11.40 -29.41
N GLN A 95 -17.07 -12.64 -29.81
CA GLN A 95 -16.22 -13.54 -29.02
C GLN A 95 -14.80 -12.98 -28.87
N GLN A 96 -14.21 -12.43 -29.93
CA GLN A 96 -12.89 -11.80 -29.88
C GLN A 96 -12.87 -10.57 -28.95
N GLN A 97 -13.89 -9.71 -29.06
CA GLN A 97 -14.02 -8.53 -28.20
C GLN A 97 -14.21 -8.93 -26.72
N LYS A 98 -15.02 -9.95 -26.43
CA LYS A 98 -15.17 -10.49 -25.06
C LYS A 98 -13.84 -10.94 -24.49
N ARG A 99 -13.06 -11.74 -25.23
CA ARG A 99 -11.71 -12.15 -24.80
C ARG A 99 -10.79 -10.96 -24.56
N SER A 100 -10.86 -9.93 -25.40
CA SER A 100 -10.09 -8.70 -25.21
C SER A 100 -10.49 -7.96 -23.94
N LEU A 101 -11.80 -7.87 -23.64
CA LEU A 101 -12.29 -7.24 -22.42
C LEU A 101 -11.88 -8.02 -21.17
N ASP A 102 -11.95 -9.35 -21.21
CA ASP A 102 -11.53 -10.20 -20.10
C ASP A 102 -10.02 -10.04 -19.83
N ASN A 103 -9.20 -9.98 -20.88
CA ASN A 103 -7.76 -9.72 -20.75
C ASN A 103 -7.46 -8.33 -20.16
N LEU A 104 -8.20 -7.30 -20.61
CA LEU A 104 -8.04 -5.94 -20.07
C LEU A 104 -8.49 -5.88 -18.61
N ARG A 105 -9.55 -6.59 -18.25
CA ARG A 105 -10.05 -6.67 -16.88
C ARG A 105 -9.04 -7.34 -15.95
N ALA A 106 -8.51 -8.49 -16.36
CA ALA A 106 -7.44 -9.19 -15.63
C ALA A 106 -6.17 -8.33 -15.50
N GLY A 107 -5.81 -7.60 -16.56
CA GLY A 107 -4.69 -6.66 -16.53
C GLY A 107 -4.92 -5.51 -15.55
N ASN A 108 -6.13 -4.96 -15.50
CA ASN A 108 -6.48 -3.88 -14.57
C ASN A 108 -6.44 -4.37 -13.11
N GLU A 109 -7.02 -5.54 -12.83
CA GLU A 109 -6.96 -6.15 -11.49
C GLU A 109 -5.52 -6.42 -11.04
N SER A 110 -4.66 -6.90 -11.94
CA SER A 110 -3.23 -7.07 -11.66
C SER A 110 -2.52 -5.75 -11.36
N LEU A 111 -2.78 -4.70 -12.16
CA LEU A 111 -2.20 -3.38 -11.93
C LEU A 111 -2.68 -2.76 -10.62
N GLN A 112 -3.97 -2.90 -10.30
CA GLN A 112 -4.52 -2.44 -9.03
C GLN A 112 -3.88 -3.15 -7.85
N GLY A 113 -3.68 -4.49 -7.94
CA GLY A 113 -2.95 -5.25 -6.93
C GLY A 113 -1.51 -4.77 -6.74
N ARG A 114 -0.80 -4.47 -7.83
CA ARG A 114 0.56 -3.91 -7.78
C ARG A 114 0.59 -2.53 -7.12
N ILE A 115 -0.34 -1.65 -7.47
CA ILE A 115 -0.46 -0.32 -6.86
C ILE A 115 -0.65 -0.45 -5.34
N HIS A 116 -1.55 -1.32 -4.88
CA HIS A 116 -1.74 -1.57 -3.45
C HIS A 116 -0.47 -2.07 -2.77
N GLN A 117 0.21 -3.05 -3.36
CA GLN A 117 1.45 -3.60 -2.81
C GLN A 117 2.57 -2.53 -2.75
N ASP A 118 2.70 -1.71 -3.78
CA ASP A 118 3.69 -0.64 -3.83
C ASP A 118 3.37 0.47 -2.82
N SER A 119 2.09 0.83 -2.66
CA SER A 119 1.63 1.76 -1.62
C SER A 119 1.98 1.27 -0.22
N GLU A 120 1.68 0.00 0.11
CA GLU A 120 2.05 -0.59 1.40
C GLU A 120 3.56 -0.58 1.62
N ARG A 121 4.34 -0.89 0.58
CA ARG A 121 5.81 -0.86 0.64
C ARG A 121 6.33 0.56 0.93
N ILE A 122 5.80 1.57 0.24
CA ILE A 122 6.17 2.97 0.45
C ILE A 122 5.81 3.42 1.86
N HIS A 123 4.63 3.05 2.37
CA HIS A 123 4.23 3.33 3.74
C HIS A 123 5.20 2.71 4.76
N GLY A 124 5.51 1.41 4.61
CA GLY A 124 6.46 0.74 5.49
C GLY A 124 7.89 1.31 5.43
N LEU A 125 8.35 1.75 4.26
CA LEU A 125 9.63 2.44 4.12
C LEU A 125 9.63 3.81 4.81
N ASN A 126 8.55 4.57 4.68
CA ASN A 126 8.41 5.87 5.34
C ASN A 126 8.38 5.75 6.86
N GLU A 127 7.72 4.72 7.41
CA GLU A 127 7.73 4.44 8.85
C GLU A 127 9.14 4.11 9.36
N ARG A 128 9.86 3.24 8.65
CA ARG A 128 11.26 2.91 8.99
C ARG A 128 12.17 4.13 8.91
N LEU A 129 11.98 4.98 7.91
CA LEU A 129 12.74 6.22 7.79
C LEU A 129 12.47 7.16 8.97
N ARG A 130 11.20 7.33 9.36
CA ARG A 130 10.84 8.14 10.54
C ARG A 130 11.44 7.58 11.83
N ALA A 131 11.39 6.26 12.00
CA ALA A 131 12.01 5.59 13.16
C ALA A 131 13.53 5.83 13.20
N ALA A 132 14.22 5.62 12.08
CA ALA A 132 15.67 5.85 11.97
C ALA A 132 16.06 7.31 12.23
N ILE A 133 15.27 8.28 11.75
CA ILE A 133 15.46 9.71 12.05
C ILE A 133 15.28 9.97 13.56
N GLY A 134 14.28 9.34 14.18
CA GLY A 134 14.06 9.42 15.62
C GLY A 134 15.24 8.87 16.43
N GLU A 135 15.77 7.71 16.06
CA GLU A 135 16.95 7.12 16.71
C GLU A 135 18.20 7.99 16.51
N LEU A 136 18.43 8.50 15.30
CA LEU A 136 19.57 9.38 15.03
C LEU A 136 19.53 10.66 15.88
N LYS A 137 18.33 11.23 16.11
CA LYS A 137 18.17 12.39 16.99
C LYS A 137 18.55 12.05 18.43
N LYS A 138 18.11 10.90 18.94
CA LYS A 138 18.48 10.43 20.29
C LYS A 138 20.00 10.27 20.43
N TYR A 139 20.62 9.57 19.48
CA TYR A 139 22.08 9.39 19.51
C TYR A 139 22.86 10.70 19.42
N ARG A 140 22.35 11.70 18.68
CA ARG A 140 22.98 13.03 18.65
C ARG A 140 22.88 13.72 20.01
N GLN A 141 21.71 13.70 20.65
CA GLN A 141 21.52 14.28 21.99
C GLN A 141 22.42 13.58 23.01
N ASP A 142 22.47 12.25 23.00
CA ASP A 142 23.34 11.48 23.89
C ASP A 142 24.82 11.80 23.65
N ASN A 143 25.23 11.92 22.39
CA ASN A 143 26.60 12.28 22.04
C ASN A 143 26.95 13.69 22.54
N GLU A 144 26.06 14.67 22.37
CA GLU A 144 26.25 16.04 22.86
C GLU A 144 26.39 16.06 24.40
N LEU A 145 25.58 15.29 25.12
CA LEU A 145 25.68 15.14 26.58
C LEU A 145 26.99 14.47 27.00
N LEU A 146 27.43 13.44 26.29
CA LEU A 146 28.70 12.77 26.58
C LEU A 146 29.90 13.69 26.30
N VAL A 147 29.85 14.45 25.20
CA VAL A 147 30.91 15.42 24.85
C VAL A 147 30.99 16.53 25.88
N SER A 148 29.85 17.05 26.35
CA SER A 148 29.83 18.08 27.40
C SER A 148 30.36 17.55 28.74
N ALA A 149 29.95 16.34 29.15
CA ALA A 149 30.45 15.69 30.35
C ALA A 149 31.96 15.42 30.30
N VAL A 150 32.47 14.98 29.14
CA VAL A 150 33.91 14.78 28.94
C VAL A 150 34.66 16.10 28.98
N ALA A 151 34.12 17.17 28.38
CA ALA A 151 34.72 18.50 28.41
C ALA A 151 34.80 19.06 29.83
N GLU A 152 33.73 18.92 30.62
CA GLU A 152 33.70 19.34 32.03
C GLU A 152 34.72 18.57 32.86
N ARG A 153 34.73 17.24 32.77
CA ARG A 153 35.70 16.40 33.49
C ARG A 153 37.14 16.73 33.09
N SER A 154 37.37 17.00 31.81
CA SER A 154 38.69 17.41 31.32
C SER A 154 39.13 18.76 31.89
N ARG A 155 38.20 19.72 32.05
CA ARG A 155 38.48 21.00 32.71
C ARG A 155 38.87 20.79 34.18
N TRP A 156 38.08 20.00 34.90
CA TRP A 156 38.35 19.65 36.30
C TRP A 156 39.69 18.95 36.50
N ILE A 157 40.04 17.98 35.64
CA ILE A 157 41.35 17.31 35.70
C ILE A 157 42.50 18.32 35.51
N LYS A 158 42.36 19.28 34.58
CA LYS A 158 43.36 20.32 34.37
C LYS A 158 43.50 21.22 35.60
N GLU A 159 42.40 21.72 36.14
CA GLU A 159 42.41 22.55 37.36
C GLU A 159 43.04 21.81 38.56
N CYS A 160 42.70 20.53 38.77
CA CYS A 160 43.33 19.69 39.79
C CYS A 160 44.83 19.52 39.56
N THR A 161 45.25 19.34 38.30
CA THR A 161 46.67 19.19 37.95
C THR A 161 47.43 20.48 38.24
N GLU A 162 46.90 21.63 37.85
CA GLU A 162 47.49 22.96 38.10
C GLU A 162 47.60 23.25 39.60
N LYS A 163 46.56 22.94 40.38
CA LYS A 163 46.57 23.09 41.84
C LYS A 163 47.60 22.17 42.50
N ASN A 164 47.67 20.90 42.08
CA ASN A 164 48.66 19.94 42.59
C ASN A 164 50.10 20.39 42.28
N GLU A 165 50.35 20.88 41.07
CA GLU A 165 51.65 21.47 40.72
C GLU A 165 51.95 22.71 41.56
N GLY A 166 50.96 23.57 41.80
CA GLY A 166 51.08 24.73 42.68
C GLY A 166 51.47 24.34 44.10
N LEU A 167 50.83 23.30 44.66
CA LEU A 167 51.15 22.78 46.00
C LEU A 167 52.57 22.26 46.06
N TYR A 168 53.01 21.54 45.02
CA TYR A 168 54.37 21.04 44.95
C TYR A 168 55.41 22.18 44.90
N ARG A 169 55.13 23.23 44.12
CA ARG A 169 55.99 24.43 44.04
C ARG A 169 56.03 25.18 45.38
N ALA A 170 54.88 25.42 46.01
CA ALA A 170 54.79 26.08 47.31
C ALA A 170 55.54 25.30 48.41
N ASN A 171 55.37 23.98 48.45
CA ASN A 171 56.10 23.11 49.38
C ASN A 171 57.62 23.15 49.14
N ARG A 172 58.08 23.14 47.89
CA ARG A 172 59.51 23.32 47.57
C ARG A 172 60.04 24.70 47.98
N GLU A 173 59.26 25.76 47.76
CA GLU A 173 59.62 27.12 48.19
C GLU A 173 59.80 27.18 49.71
N LEU A 174 58.85 26.62 50.46
CA LEU A 174 58.88 26.54 51.93
C LEU A 174 60.10 25.76 52.43
N LEU A 175 60.36 24.57 51.90
CA LEU A 175 61.54 23.76 52.25
C LEU A 175 62.85 24.47 51.94
N THR A 176 62.91 25.22 50.83
CA THR A 176 64.11 25.99 50.44
C THR A 176 64.36 27.13 51.41
N LYS A 177 63.31 27.88 51.79
CA LYS A 177 63.39 28.92 52.82
C LYS A 177 63.84 28.35 54.15
N TYR A 178 63.24 27.26 54.62
CA TYR A 178 63.56 26.63 55.90
C TYR A 178 65.01 26.11 55.97
N ARG A 179 65.53 25.54 54.87
CA ARG A 179 66.95 25.15 54.77
C ARG A 179 67.90 26.34 54.90
N GLY A 180 67.50 27.52 54.41
CA GLY A 180 68.26 28.76 54.57
C GLY A 180 68.26 29.32 55.99
N LYS A 181 67.18 29.10 56.77
CA LYS A 181 67.03 29.61 58.14
C LYS A 181 68.00 28.96 59.14
N GLY A 182 68.30 27.67 58.98
CA GLY A 182 68.99 26.86 60.00
C GLY A 182 70.41 27.30 60.41
N PHE A 183 71.10 28.14 59.64
CA PHE A 183 72.46 28.58 59.98
C PHE A 183 72.58 30.05 60.37
N TRP A 184 71.80 30.95 59.75
CA TRP A 184 71.85 32.39 60.04
C TRP A 184 70.75 32.84 61.01
N GLU A 185 69.59 32.17 61.04
CA GLU A 185 68.45 32.57 61.87
C GLU A 185 68.64 32.13 63.33
N ALA A 186 69.28 30.98 63.56
CA ALA A 186 69.74 30.54 64.88
C ALA A 186 70.77 31.50 65.51
N LEU A 187 71.46 32.31 64.70
CA LEU A 187 72.38 33.35 65.16
C LEU A 187 71.65 34.66 65.52
N THR A 188 70.46 34.91 64.95
CA THR A 188 69.66 36.13 65.15
C THR A 188 68.44 35.96 66.08
N GLU A 189 67.96 34.74 66.32
CA GLU A 189 66.89 34.43 67.31
C GLU A 189 67.33 34.73 68.76
N GLY A 190 68.61 35.01 68.98
CA GLY A 190 69.16 35.44 70.27
C GLY A 190 68.94 36.92 70.62
N GLU A 191 68.21 37.71 69.84
CA GLU A 191 67.94 39.13 70.18
C GLU A 191 66.56 39.35 70.85
N PRO A 192 66.51 39.49 72.20
CA PRO A 192 65.26 39.57 72.95
C PRO A 192 64.53 40.92 72.89
N PHE A 193 65.02 41.92 72.14
CA PHE A 193 64.61 43.32 72.37
C PHE A 193 63.72 43.96 71.30
N THR A 194 63.60 43.42 70.08
CA THR A 194 62.86 44.12 68.99
C THR A 194 61.60 43.42 68.48
N GLN A 195 61.37 42.12 68.71
CA GLN A 195 60.22 41.34 68.21
C GLN A 195 59.93 41.42 66.68
N ILE A 196 60.72 42.16 65.90
CA ILE A 196 60.50 42.40 64.46
C ILE A 196 60.65 41.10 63.64
N SER A 197 61.55 40.20 64.04
CA SER A 197 61.73 38.89 63.43
C SER A 197 60.49 37.99 63.57
N SER A 198 59.82 38.05 64.73
CA SER A 198 58.59 37.30 65.00
C SER A 198 57.47 37.70 64.05
N VAL A 199 57.23 39.00 63.87
CA VAL A 199 56.18 39.50 62.96
C VAL A 199 56.49 39.15 61.50
N ARG A 200 57.77 39.17 61.10
CA ARG A 200 58.17 38.75 59.76
C ARG A 200 57.90 37.26 59.52
N ALA A 201 58.23 36.40 60.49
CA ALA A 201 57.97 34.98 60.41
C ALA A 201 56.46 34.68 60.36
N GLU A 202 55.65 35.41 61.13
CA GLU A 202 54.20 35.29 61.13
C GLU A 202 53.59 35.74 59.79
N ASN A 203 54.04 36.86 59.22
CA ASN A 203 53.61 37.32 57.89
C ASN A 203 53.99 36.33 56.78
N GLU A 204 55.18 35.72 56.86
CA GLU A 204 55.60 34.68 55.91
C GLU A 204 54.72 33.42 56.04
N ALA A 205 54.45 32.97 57.27
CA ALA A 205 53.58 31.83 57.53
C ALA A 205 52.16 32.08 57.01
N GLN A 206 51.59 33.25 57.26
CA GLN A 206 50.28 33.66 56.74
C GLN A 206 50.27 33.71 55.21
N ALA A 207 51.32 34.25 54.57
CA ALA A 207 51.41 34.28 53.11
C ALA A 207 51.44 32.87 52.49
N PHE A 208 52.09 31.90 53.15
CA PHE A 208 52.04 30.50 52.71
C PHE A 208 50.70 29.84 53.00
N GLN A 209 50.07 30.16 54.12
CA GLN A 209 48.74 29.68 54.44
C GLN A 209 47.73 30.09 53.35
N PHE A 210 47.71 31.37 52.96
CA PHE A 210 46.85 31.82 51.86
C PHE A 210 47.15 31.13 50.53
N LYS A 211 48.43 30.93 50.19
CA LYS A 211 48.81 30.15 48.99
C LYS A 211 48.27 28.72 49.03
N LEU A 212 48.30 28.06 50.20
CA LEU A 212 47.81 26.68 50.35
C LEU A 212 46.28 26.62 50.31
N GLU A 213 45.60 27.61 50.90
CA GLU A 213 44.14 27.73 50.85
C GLU A 213 43.65 27.95 49.40
N ASP A 214 44.28 28.83 48.63
CA ASP A 214 43.95 29.06 47.20
C ASP A 214 44.14 27.80 46.32
N LEU A 215 45.08 26.94 46.71
CA LEU A 215 45.39 25.70 46.00
C LEU A 215 44.51 24.52 46.45
N GLN A 216 43.61 24.72 47.42
CA GLN A 216 42.70 23.67 47.84
C GLN A 216 41.72 23.32 46.71
N VAL A 217 41.58 22.03 46.43
CA VAL A 217 40.65 21.52 45.43
C VAL A 217 39.28 21.37 46.07
N THR A 218 38.25 21.96 45.45
CA THR A 218 36.85 21.75 45.86
C THR A 218 36.47 20.30 45.56
N PRO A 219 35.82 19.56 46.46
CA PRO A 219 35.44 18.18 46.20
C PRO A 219 34.49 18.11 44.99
N TRP A 220 34.77 17.16 44.08
CA TRP A 220 33.89 16.84 42.98
C TRP A 220 32.58 16.28 43.52
N GLN A 221 31.45 16.93 43.21
CA GLN A 221 30.12 16.40 43.50
C GLN A 221 29.66 15.59 42.29
N GLU A 222 29.43 14.28 42.48
CA GLU A 222 28.80 13.47 41.46
C GLU A 222 27.35 13.93 41.30
N ALA A 223 26.91 14.15 40.05
CA ALA A 223 25.61 14.72 39.70
C ALA A 223 24.39 13.82 40.04
N GLY A 224 24.50 12.89 40.99
CA GLY A 224 23.48 11.89 41.31
C GLY A 224 23.00 11.83 42.76
N GLU A 225 23.69 12.42 43.74
CA GLU A 225 23.29 12.23 45.16
C GLU A 225 22.20 13.18 45.67
N ASN A 226 21.88 14.27 44.96
CA ASN A 226 20.87 15.25 45.38
C ASN A 226 19.74 15.48 44.36
N ALA A 227 19.64 14.66 43.30
CA ALA A 227 18.49 14.68 42.42
C ALA A 227 17.34 13.89 43.09
N SER A 228 16.68 14.52 44.06
CA SER A 228 15.37 14.09 44.54
C SER A 228 14.44 13.91 43.34
N GLU A 229 13.94 12.68 43.19
CA GLU A 229 12.98 12.25 42.18
C GLU A 229 11.86 13.27 41.95
N PRO A 230 11.55 13.69 40.71
CA PRO A 230 10.29 14.35 40.44
C PRO A 230 9.17 13.31 40.55
N SER A 231 8.48 13.33 41.70
CA SER A 231 7.22 12.63 41.93
C SER A 231 6.19 13.03 40.85
N PRO A 232 5.45 12.10 40.23
CA PRO A 232 4.42 12.42 39.25
C PRO A 232 3.15 12.87 40.00
N ALA A 233 3.12 14.14 40.39
CA ALA A 233 1.89 14.80 40.83
C ALA A 233 1.16 15.34 39.59
N GLY A 234 -0.04 14.80 39.36
CA GLY A 234 -0.92 15.18 38.26
C GLY A 234 -1.17 16.68 38.20
N GLY A 235 -0.72 17.29 37.11
CA GLY A 235 -1.22 18.58 36.63
C GLY A 235 -2.34 18.32 35.63
N SER A 236 -3.57 18.57 36.06
CA SER A 236 -4.71 18.77 35.17
C SER A 236 -4.41 19.95 34.25
N TYR A 237 -4.18 19.67 32.97
CA TYR A 237 -4.29 20.70 31.94
C TYR A 237 -5.78 20.95 31.71
N GLU A 238 -6.27 22.04 32.31
CA GLU A 238 -7.42 22.77 31.77
C GLU A 238 -7.08 23.15 30.32
N VAL A 239 -7.89 22.66 29.40
CA VAL A 239 -7.91 23.07 28.01
C VAL A 239 -8.69 24.37 27.98
N ASP A 240 -7.99 25.50 27.78
CA ASP A 240 -8.62 26.73 27.29
C ASP A 240 -8.99 26.50 25.81
N PRO A 241 -10.28 26.56 25.44
CA PRO A 241 -10.69 26.67 24.06
C PRO A 241 -10.99 28.15 23.81
N ASP A 242 -10.12 28.87 23.13
CA ASP A 242 -10.44 30.06 22.33
C ASP A 242 -9.13 30.68 21.84
N GLU A 243 -8.77 30.40 20.58
CA GLU A 243 -7.97 31.29 19.70
C GLU A 243 -7.93 30.64 18.30
N GLU A 244 -9.12 30.51 17.69
CA GLU A 244 -9.24 30.53 16.23
C GLU A 244 -9.56 31.98 15.83
N GLU A 245 -8.52 32.78 15.62
CA GLU A 245 -8.59 33.95 14.74
C GLU A 245 -7.51 33.81 13.67
N ASP A 246 -7.99 33.52 12.47
CA ASP A 246 -7.59 34.10 11.18
C ASP A 246 -6.10 34.18 10.83
N GLU A 247 -5.72 33.51 9.72
CA GLU A 247 -5.16 34.21 8.55
C GLU A 247 -5.00 33.29 7.31
N GLN A 248 -5.83 33.60 6.31
CA GLN A 248 -5.59 33.62 4.84
C GLN A 248 -5.20 32.36 4.06
#